data_AF-A0A1G8JSR6-F1
#
_entry.id   AF-A0A1G8JSR6-F1
#
_cell.length_a   1.000
_cell.length_b   1.000
_cell.length_c   1.000
_cell.angle_alpha   90.00
_cell.angle_beta   90.00
_cell.angle_gamma   90.00
#
_symmetry.space_group_name_H-M   'P 1'
#
loop_
_entity.id
_entity.type
_entity.pdbx_description
1 polymer ?
#
loop_
_entity_poly.entity_id
_entity_poly.type
_entity_poly.pdbx_seq_one_letter_code
_entity_poly.pdbx_strand_id
1 'polypeptide(L)'
;MGKRIAVRYMVLPGIKKGVSGFYEYAGDSNCVKPNKPYESGVCHTIGDELDMLALLVGFQTREDFAKEHRGGSWLNAYGEKLSEHVKAALETKGLGWMINDELVHFYSPPGEFVLWPKNKNQTKLS
;
A
#
# COMPACT_ATOMS: atom_id res chain seq x y z
N MET A 1 -3.11 8.02 22.80
CA MET A 1 -1.99 8.17 21.85
C MET A 1 -2.05 6.99 20.90
N GLY A 2 -2.29 7.22 19.59
CA GLY A 2 -2.46 6.15 18.60
C GLY A 2 -1.16 5.40 18.33
N LYS A 3 -1.27 4.13 17.94
CA LYS A 3 -0.12 3.25 17.66
C LYS A 3 0.59 3.72 16.39
N ARG A 4 1.89 3.98 16.48
CA ARG A 4 2.75 4.29 15.31
C ARG A 4 3.44 3.03 14.82
N ILE A 5 3.38 2.79 13.52
CA ILE A 5 3.93 1.57 12.90
C ILE A 5 4.80 1.95 11.72
N ALA A 6 6.04 1.48 11.73
CA ALA A 6 6.93 1.60 10.58
C ALA A 6 6.50 0.62 9.49
N VAL A 7 6.42 1.11 8.26
CA VAL A 7 6.17 0.30 7.06
C VAL A 7 7.15 0.70 5.99
N ARG A 8 7.74 -0.28 5.30
CA ARG A 8 8.75 -0.07 4.25
C ARG A 8 8.38 -0.67 2.92
N TYR A 9 7.25 -1.37 2.86
CA TYR A 9 6.80 -1.99 1.64
C TYR A 9 5.28 -2.16 1.64
N MET A 10 4.68 -1.87 0.48
CA MET A 10 3.29 -2.19 0.17
C MET A 10 3.24 -3.35 -0.81
N VAL A 11 2.28 -4.26 -0.64
CA VAL A 11 1.97 -5.28 -1.63
C VAL A 11 0.57 -5.10 -2.16
N LEU A 12 0.39 -5.44 -3.43
CA LEU A 12 -0.88 -5.38 -4.13
C LEU A 12 -1.22 -6.76 -4.73
N PRO A 13 -1.56 -7.77 -3.91
CA PRO A 13 -1.79 -9.14 -4.36
C PRO A 13 -3.09 -9.27 -5.17
N GLY A 14 -3.97 -8.28 -5.13
CA GLY A 14 -5.24 -8.29 -5.84
C GLY A 14 -5.79 -6.90 -6.10
N ILE A 15 -5.14 -6.10 -6.97
CA ILE A 15 -5.55 -4.72 -7.31
C ILE A 15 -7.02 -4.67 -7.75
N LYS A 16 -7.44 -5.58 -8.64
CA LYS A 16 -8.82 -5.66 -9.10
C LYS A 16 -9.82 -5.95 -7.96
N LYS A 17 -9.40 -6.71 -6.95
CA LYS A 17 -10.18 -7.02 -5.75
C LYS A 17 -10.01 -5.98 -4.63
N GLY A 18 -9.17 -4.96 -4.80
CA GLY A 18 -8.94 -3.92 -3.81
C GLY A 18 -8.03 -4.34 -2.66
N VAL A 19 -7.22 -5.37 -2.88
CA VAL A 19 -6.44 -5.99 -1.81
C VAL A 19 -5.04 -5.40 -1.77
N SER A 20 -4.67 -4.82 -0.63
CA SER A 20 -3.31 -4.37 -0.35
C SER A 20 -2.86 -4.69 1.06
N GLY A 21 -1.54 -4.87 1.22
CA GLY A 21 -0.89 -5.12 2.51
C GLY A 21 0.30 -4.20 2.72
N PHE A 22 0.70 -4.05 3.98
CA PHE A 22 1.89 -3.30 4.38
C PHE A 22 2.79 -4.19 5.23
N TYR A 23 4.08 -4.04 5.04
CA TYR A 23 5.11 -4.79 5.76
C TYR A 23 6.10 -3.84 6.41
N GLU A 24 6.67 -4.27 7.53
CA GLU A 24 7.70 -3.50 8.22
C GLU A 24 8.98 -3.48 7.38
N TYR A 25 9.26 -4.57 6.67
CA TYR A 25 10.33 -4.70 5.69
C TYR A 25 9.82 -5.38 4.42
N ALA A 26 10.49 -5.11 3.29
CA ALA A 26 10.17 -5.79 2.04
C ALA A 26 10.30 -7.32 2.17
N GLY A 27 11.25 -7.84 2.95
CA GLY A 27 11.49 -9.28 3.10
C GLY A 27 10.46 -10.04 3.94
N ASP A 28 9.53 -9.33 4.60
CA ASP A 28 8.64 -9.95 5.57
C ASP A 28 7.65 -10.93 4.92
N SER A 29 7.30 -11.96 5.67
CA SER A 29 6.30 -12.96 5.29
C SER A 29 4.87 -12.57 5.68
N ASN A 30 4.69 -11.62 6.62
CA ASN A 30 3.40 -11.28 7.21
C ASN A 30 3.19 -9.78 7.30
N CYS A 31 1.96 -9.32 7.03
CA CYS A 31 1.61 -7.90 7.17
C CYS A 31 1.81 -7.41 8.61
N VAL A 32 2.15 -6.14 8.76
CA VAL A 32 2.16 -5.47 10.07
C VAL A 32 0.79 -5.55 10.75
N LYS A 33 0.76 -5.44 12.08
CA LYS A 33 -0.48 -5.51 12.88
C LYS A 33 -0.86 -4.15 13.48
N PRO A 34 -2.14 -3.76 13.49
CA PRO A 34 -3.31 -4.59 13.19
C PRO A 34 -3.53 -4.80 11.69
N ASN A 35 -4.14 -5.93 11.34
CA ASN A 35 -4.51 -6.30 9.97
C ASN A 35 -5.84 -7.06 9.94
N LYS A 36 -6.42 -7.20 8.76
CA LYS A 36 -7.70 -7.86 8.51
C LYS A 36 -7.47 -9.25 7.91
N PRO A 37 -8.26 -10.27 8.30
CA PRO A 37 -8.25 -11.56 7.61
C PRO A 37 -8.73 -11.40 6.17
N TYR A 38 -8.14 -12.17 5.26
CA TYR A 38 -8.49 -12.24 3.84
C TYR A 38 -8.40 -13.68 3.33
N GLU A 39 -9.12 -14.02 2.25
CA GLU A 39 -9.24 -15.38 1.69
C GLU A 39 -7.91 -16.15 1.60
N SER A 40 -6.80 -15.45 1.35
CA SER A 40 -5.47 -16.04 1.18
C SER A 40 -4.42 -15.53 2.18
N GLY A 41 -4.83 -14.94 3.32
CA GLY A 41 -3.91 -14.45 4.35
C GLY A 41 -4.43 -13.27 5.16
N VAL A 42 -3.61 -12.24 5.32
CA VAL A 42 -3.96 -11.00 6.03
C VAL A 42 -3.58 -9.77 5.21
N CYS A 43 -4.37 -8.70 5.31
CA CYS A 43 -4.20 -7.48 4.51
C CYS A 43 -4.73 -6.23 5.25
N HIS A 44 -4.53 -5.04 4.69
CA HIS A 44 -5.01 -3.78 5.28
C HIS A 44 -6.21 -3.19 4.53
N THR A 45 -6.27 -3.37 3.21
CA THR A 45 -7.41 -2.94 2.40
C THR A 45 -8.05 -4.14 1.71
N ILE A 46 -9.38 -4.13 1.62
CA ILE A 46 -10.18 -5.05 0.79
C ILE A 46 -11.25 -4.23 0.07
N GLY A 47 -11.52 -4.52 -1.21
CA GLY A 47 -12.57 -3.84 -1.97
C GLY A 47 -12.29 -2.35 -2.12
N ASP A 48 -13.26 -1.51 -1.74
CA ASP A 48 -13.21 -0.06 -1.96
C ASP A 48 -12.23 0.66 -1.02
N GLU A 49 -11.75 -0.01 0.02
CA GLU A 49 -10.75 0.54 0.94
C GLU A 49 -9.43 0.89 0.22
N LEU A 50 -9.10 0.20 -0.88
CA LEU A 50 -7.93 0.55 -1.68
C LEU A 50 -8.12 1.87 -2.44
N ASP A 51 -9.34 2.17 -2.88
CA ASP A 51 -9.64 3.44 -3.55
C ASP A 51 -9.66 4.57 -2.53
N MET A 52 -10.19 4.33 -1.33
CA MET A 52 -10.06 5.28 -0.21
C MET A 52 -8.58 5.58 0.09
N LEU A 53 -7.71 4.56 -0.02
CA LEU A 53 -6.26 4.73 0.22
C LEU A 53 -5.65 5.61 -0.85
N ALA A 54 -5.95 5.32 -2.11
CA ALA A 54 -5.50 6.11 -3.24
C ALA A 54 -5.91 7.59 -3.10
N LEU A 55 -7.17 7.85 -2.76
CA LEU A 55 -7.65 9.22 -2.55
C LEU A 55 -6.96 9.91 -1.37
N LEU A 56 -6.75 9.20 -0.26
CA LEU A 56 -6.07 9.74 0.93
C LEU A 56 -4.63 10.18 0.64
N VAL A 57 -3.94 9.47 -0.27
CA VAL A 57 -2.58 9.81 -0.70
C VAL A 57 -2.54 10.77 -1.89
N GLY A 58 -3.68 11.38 -2.25
CA GLY A 58 -3.77 12.36 -3.33
C GLY A 58 -3.60 11.76 -4.72
N PHE A 59 -4.00 10.51 -4.90
CA PHE A 59 -4.07 9.82 -6.19
C PHE A 59 -5.54 9.72 -6.64
N GLN A 60 -5.87 8.74 -7.48
CA GLN A 60 -7.21 8.53 -8.03
C GLN A 60 -7.70 7.09 -7.83
N THR A 61 -8.99 6.86 -8.00
CA THR A 61 -9.60 5.53 -7.88
C THR A 61 -9.14 4.59 -9.00
N ARG A 62 -9.29 3.27 -8.77
CA ARG A 62 -9.02 2.26 -9.80
C ARG A 62 -9.87 2.47 -11.06
N GLU A 63 -11.14 2.83 -10.89
CA GLU A 63 -12.06 3.04 -12.01
C GLU A 63 -11.64 4.22 -12.87
N ASP A 64 -11.30 5.35 -12.24
CA ASP A 64 -10.87 6.56 -12.96
C ASP A 64 -9.55 6.32 -13.70
N PHE A 65 -8.58 5.70 -13.03
CA PHE A 65 -7.31 5.34 -13.65
C PHE A 65 -7.51 4.42 -14.86
N ALA A 66 -8.40 3.43 -14.76
CA ALA A 66 -8.69 2.50 -15.85
C ALA A 66 -9.37 3.18 -17.05
N LYS A 67 -10.20 4.22 -16.83
CA LYS A 67 -10.81 5.00 -17.92
C LYS A 67 -9.77 5.78 -18.73
N GLU A 68 -8.76 6.32 -18.04
CA GLU A 68 -7.64 7.04 -18.66
C GLU A 68 -6.70 6.09 -19.42
N HIS A 69 -6.51 4.88 -18.88
CA HIS A 69 -5.61 3.88 -19.42
C HIS A 69 -6.40 2.82 -20.21
N ARG A 70 -6.90 3.21 -21.40
CA ARG A 70 -7.60 2.30 -22.32
C ARG A 70 -6.67 1.17 -22.80
N GLY A 71 -6.71 -0.01 -22.17
CA GLY A 71 -5.93 -1.18 -22.58
C GLY A 71 -5.77 -2.28 -21.51
N GLY A 72 -5.26 -3.45 -21.92
CA GLY A 72 -5.25 -4.68 -21.14
C GLY A 72 -4.26 -4.82 -19.97
N SER A 73 -3.56 -3.76 -19.54
CA SER A 73 -2.54 -3.87 -18.47
C SER A 73 -2.47 -2.66 -17.52
N TRP A 74 -3.57 -1.96 -17.29
CA TRP A 74 -3.60 -0.79 -16.40
C TRP A 74 -3.31 -1.13 -14.92
N LEU A 75 -3.54 -2.39 -14.50
CA LEU A 75 -3.38 -2.80 -13.09
C LEU A 75 -1.96 -2.58 -12.55
N ASN A 76 -0.93 -3.00 -13.29
CA ASN A 76 0.45 -2.83 -12.83
C ASN A 76 0.86 -1.36 -12.79
N ALA A 77 0.46 -0.59 -13.80
CA ALA A 77 0.70 0.85 -13.84
C ALA A 77 0.00 1.57 -12.67
N TYR A 78 -1.24 1.19 -12.38
CA TYR A 78 -1.98 1.70 -11.21
C TYR A 78 -1.23 1.37 -9.92
N GLY A 79 -0.81 0.12 -9.75
CA GLY A 79 -0.13 -0.31 -8.52
C GLY A 79 1.22 0.37 -8.30
N GLU A 80 1.99 0.57 -9.36
CA GLU A 80 3.26 1.30 -9.33
C GLU A 80 3.04 2.76 -8.92
N LYS A 81 2.11 3.46 -9.59
CA LYS A 81 1.78 4.85 -9.27
C LYS A 81 1.21 5.00 -7.87
N LEU A 82 0.30 4.13 -7.46
CA LEU A 82 -0.22 4.13 -6.10
C LEU A 82 0.91 3.95 -5.08
N SER A 83 1.87 3.06 -5.34
CA SER A 83 3.01 2.84 -4.45
C SER A 83 3.90 4.08 -4.32
N GLU A 84 4.12 4.84 -5.40
CA GLU A 84 4.84 6.12 -5.37
C GLU A 84 4.14 7.15 -4.47
N HIS A 85 2.81 7.30 -4.61
CA HIS A 85 2.03 8.21 -3.79
C HIS A 85 2.00 7.80 -2.31
N VAL A 86 1.85 6.50 -2.05
CA VAL A 86 1.89 5.94 -0.70
C VAL A 86 3.26 6.17 -0.05
N LYS A 87 4.36 5.92 -0.78
CA LYS A 87 5.71 6.25 -0.33
C LYS A 87 5.82 7.72 0.07
N ALA A 88 5.44 8.62 -0.83
CA ALA A 88 5.56 10.06 -0.59
C ALA A 88 4.79 10.48 0.66
N ALA A 89 3.58 9.96 0.87
CA ALA A 89 2.79 10.25 2.07
C ALA A 89 3.42 9.69 3.35
N LEU A 90 3.88 8.43 3.32
CA LEU A 90 4.48 7.76 4.48
C LEU A 90 5.79 8.39 4.95
N GLU A 91 6.65 8.82 4.02
CA GLU A 91 7.96 9.39 4.33
C GLU A 91 7.90 10.87 4.75
N THR A 92 6.83 11.59 4.40
CA THR A 92 6.72 13.03 4.69
C THR A 92 5.84 13.35 5.89
N LYS A 93 4.65 12.77 5.95
CA LYS A 93 3.62 13.10 6.95
C LYS A 93 3.10 11.89 7.73
N GLY A 94 3.32 10.68 7.22
CA GLY A 94 2.66 9.48 7.71
C GLY A 94 1.21 9.36 7.23
N LEU A 95 0.59 8.23 7.51
CA LEU A 95 -0.78 7.90 7.13
C LEU A 95 -1.55 7.41 8.35
N GLY A 96 -2.52 8.20 8.79
CA GLY A 96 -3.54 7.77 9.74
C GLY A 96 -4.59 6.92 9.03
N TRP A 97 -4.81 5.69 9.49
CA TRP A 97 -5.73 4.74 8.87
C TRP A 97 -6.48 3.94 9.92
N MET A 98 -7.79 3.74 9.71
CA MET A 98 -8.63 2.91 10.59
C MET A 98 -8.56 1.44 10.16
N ILE A 99 -8.07 0.57 11.05
CA ILE A 99 -7.99 -0.88 10.82
C ILE A 99 -8.63 -1.58 12.02
N ASN A 100 -9.71 -2.34 11.79
CA ASN A 100 -10.47 -3.02 12.85
C ASN A 100 -10.84 -2.06 14.00
N ASP A 101 -11.41 -0.90 13.65
CA ASP A 101 -11.78 0.16 14.60
C ASP A 101 -10.61 0.77 15.42
N GLU A 102 -9.36 0.45 15.06
CA GLU A 102 -8.15 1.07 15.63
C GLU A 102 -7.57 2.10 14.67
N LEU A 103 -7.39 3.34 15.14
CA LEU A 103 -6.63 4.35 14.40
C LEU A 103 -5.13 4.05 14.51
N VAL A 104 -4.55 3.64 13.39
CA VAL A 104 -3.13 3.34 13.25
C VAL A 104 -2.44 4.46 12.48
N HIS A 105 -1.25 4.86 12.93
CA HIS A 105 -0.44 5.83 12.21
C HIS A 105 0.77 5.15 11.57
N PHE A 106 0.67 4.88 10.28
CA PHE A 106 1.76 4.34 9.48
C PHE A 106 2.77 5.42 9.11
N TYR A 107 4.05 5.09 9.10
CA TYR A 107 5.10 5.96 8.58
C TYR A 107 6.22 5.12 7.97
N SER A 108 7.03 5.74 7.12
CA SER A 108 8.31 5.17 6.68
C SER A 108 9.41 6.16 7.02
N PRO A 109 10.58 5.71 7.52
CA PRO A 109 11.74 6.57 7.53
C PRO A 109 12.07 7.04 6.11
N PRO A 110 12.58 8.27 5.94
CA PRO A 110 12.90 8.81 4.62
C PRO A 110 13.89 7.92 3.84
N GLY A 111 13.54 7.55 2.61
CA GLY A 111 14.37 6.74 1.73
C GLY A 111 14.31 5.22 1.98
N GLU A 112 13.60 4.77 3.01
CA GLU A 112 13.51 3.34 3.34
C GLU A 112 12.34 2.63 2.65
N PHE A 113 11.38 3.35 2.07
CA PHE A 113 10.23 2.70 1.43
C PHE A 113 10.59 2.13 0.04
N VAL A 114 10.36 0.84 -0.13
CA VAL A 114 10.54 0.09 -1.38
C VAL A 114 9.23 0.12 -2.18
N LEU A 115 9.34 0.48 -3.46
CA LEU A 115 8.18 0.56 -4.34
C LEU A 115 7.67 -0.83 -4.74
N TRP A 116 6.37 -0.92 -4.96
CA TRP A 116 5.73 -2.03 -5.65
C TRP A 116 5.67 -1.74 -7.17
N PRO A 117 5.84 -2.75 -8.04
CA PRO A 117 6.33 -4.08 -7.70
C PRO A 117 7.81 -4.02 -7.31
N LYS A 118 8.26 -4.95 -6.45
CA LYS A 118 9.68 -5.03 -6.12
C LYS A 118 10.47 -5.30 -7.40
N ASN A 119 11.32 -4.36 -7.77
CA ASN A 119 12.34 -4.63 -8.77
C ASN A 119 13.39 -5.57 -8.14
N LYS A 120 13.72 -6.69 -8.81
CA LYS A 120 14.72 -7.67 -8.34
C LYS A 120 16.08 -7.05 -7.97
N ASN A 121 16.39 -5.88 -8.53
CA ASN A 121 17.64 -5.15 -8.31
C ASN A 121 17.64 -4.25 -7.05
N GLN A 122 16.49 -3.98 -6.42
CA GLN A 122 16.43 -3.15 -5.20
C GLN A 122 16.73 -3.93 -3.91
N THR A 123 16.70 -5.26 -3.96
CA THR A 123 16.98 -6.17 -2.83
C THR A 123 18.46 -6.31 -2.43
N LYS A 124 19.38 -5.56 -3.06
CA LYS A 124 20.84 -5.65 -2.81
C LYS A 124 21.39 -4.51 -1.92
N LEU A 125 20.54 -3.62 -1.44
CA LEU A 125 20.94 -2.52 -0.55
C LEU A 125 20.23 -2.68 0.79
N SER A 126 20.67 -3.68 1.53
CA SER A 126 20.40 -3.89 2.96
C SER A 126 21.61 -4.56 3.58
#